data_AF-A0A6J6WRW6-F1
#
_entry.id   AF-A0A6J6WRW6-F1
#
_cell.length_a   1.000
_cell.length_b   1.000
_cell.length_c   1.000
_cell.angle_alpha   90.00
_cell.angle_beta   90.00
_cell.angle_gamma   90.00
#
_symmetry.space_group_name_H-M   'P 1'
#
loop_
_entity.id
_entity.type
_entity.pdbx_description
1 polymer ?
#
loop_
_entity_poly.entity_id
_entity_poly.type
_entity_poly.pdbx_seq_one_letter_code
_entity_poly.pdbx_strand_id
1 'polypeptide(L)'
;MSIERNVDLMKWSGPKRPYDLVKEFVIALVVVTVLVGACAAIFSSPDERAITLQDWAKKAPADFVATTNGELAGTTISASYGPPYNSAGEGLQIGPLKIQKWAGVTTPVNPATDFVINPLQLSTDLSIPASLQMWKAASLEEQTTWANNYASAIGKAGDYSKVVPDNSFGPVPSITSGLLAMAQGGQLDGILTTAVSPFPSDFTMPMLFIADGTYFDDLGAAQHLHGDQWGMMNETGSYPGQSWLWLFSSMYQFEPFKSSENADPQIFAVLMLLTLGFIFLPKIPLINRLPRLIPFHRLIWRRYYRENNL
;
A
#
# COMPACT_ATOMS: atom_id res chain seq x y z
N MET A 1 18.24 -19.93 55.90
CA MET A 1 17.00 -19.68 56.66
C MET A 1 16.36 -18.44 56.06
N SER A 2 15.54 -18.61 55.03
CA SER A 2 14.88 -17.51 54.32
C SER A 2 13.68 -17.04 55.14
N ILE A 3 13.68 -15.78 55.54
CA ILE A 3 12.49 -15.15 56.10
C ILE A 3 11.56 -14.87 54.92
N GLU A 4 10.72 -15.85 54.58
CA GLU A 4 9.51 -15.59 53.80
C GLU A 4 8.67 -14.61 54.62
N ARG A 5 8.68 -13.33 54.21
CA ARG A 5 7.67 -12.38 54.66
C ARG A 5 6.36 -12.82 54.02
N ASN A 6 5.62 -13.68 54.71
CA ASN A 6 4.19 -13.83 54.49
C ASN A 6 3.58 -12.44 54.64
N VAL A 7 3.40 -11.74 53.53
CA VAL A 7 2.52 -10.59 53.48
C VAL A 7 1.14 -11.19 53.56
N ASP A 8 0.73 -11.57 54.77
CA ASP A 8 -0.66 -11.85 55.08
C ASP A 8 -1.42 -10.62 54.62
N LEU A 9 -2.13 -10.78 53.50
CA LEU A 9 -3.03 -9.77 52.95
C LEU A 9 -4.05 -9.49 54.06
N MET A 10 -3.78 -8.47 54.88
CA MET A 10 -4.64 -8.08 55.98
C MET A 10 -6.07 -8.06 55.47
N LYS A 11 -6.90 -8.95 56.03
CA LYS A 11 -8.30 -9.09 55.62
C LYS A 11 -8.98 -7.73 55.81
N TRP A 12 -9.34 -7.11 54.70
CA TRP A 12 -9.91 -5.75 54.65
C TRP A 12 -10.97 -5.54 55.74
N SER A 13 -10.67 -4.65 56.70
CA SER A 13 -11.51 -4.30 57.86
C SER A 13 -12.27 -2.99 57.69
N GLY A 14 -12.15 -2.35 56.53
CA GLY A 14 -12.89 -1.13 56.20
C GLY A 14 -14.38 -1.39 56.00
N PRO A 15 -15.22 -0.33 56.01
CA PRO A 15 -16.66 -0.44 55.79
C PRO A 15 -16.95 -1.17 54.47
N LYS A 16 -17.86 -2.15 54.53
CA LYS A 16 -18.34 -2.90 53.36
C LYS A 16 -19.68 -2.33 52.94
N ARG A 17 -19.80 -1.93 51.68
CA ARG A 17 -21.07 -1.55 51.07
C ARG A 17 -21.71 -2.81 50.47
N PRO A 18 -23.03 -3.04 50.64
CA PRO A 18 -23.71 -4.06 49.85
C PRO A 18 -23.56 -3.71 48.36
N TYR A 19 -22.97 -4.62 47.60
CA TYR A 19 -22.68 -4.46 46.17
C TYR A 19 -23.53 -5.45 45.40
N ASP A 20 -24.50 -4.94 44.65
CA ASP A 20 -25.34 -5.77 43.78
C ASP A 20 -24.61 -5.96 42.44
N LEU A 21 -23.94 -7.10 42.33
CA LEU A 21 -23.17 -7.47 41.15
C LEU A 21 -24.04 -7.49 39.89
N VAL A 22 -25.30 -7.93 39.99
CA VAL A 22 -26.20 -8.05 38.85
C VAL A 22 -26.60 -6.65 38.37
N LYS A 23 -26.98 -5.76 39.28
CA LYS A 23 -27.31 -4.38 38.95
C LYS A 23 -26.14 -3.66 38.27
N GLU A 24 -24.95 -3.72 38.87
CA GLU A 24 -23.78 -3.02 38.35
C GLU A 24 -23.33 -3.61 37.00
N PHE A 25 -23.43 -4.92 36.83
CA PHE A 25 -23.18 -5.58 35.55
C PHE A 25 -24.16 -5.11 34.46
N VAL A 26 -25.46 -5.07 34.75
CA VAL A 26 -26.47 -4.63 33.79
C VAL A 26 -26.28 -3.16 33.40
N ILE A 27 -26.00 -2.30 34.39
CA ILE A 27 -25.70 -0.88 34.12
C ILE A 27 -24.45 -0.76 33.25
N ALA A 28 -23.36 -1.45 33.62
CA ALA A 28 -22.13 -1.43 32.84
C ALA A 28 -22.35 -1.94 31.41
N LEU A 29 -23.10 -3.03 31.23
CA LEU A 29 -23.43 -3.59 29.93
C LEU A 29 -24.21 -2.59 29.07
N VAL A 30 -25.25 -1.97 29.62
CA VAL A 30 -26.05 -0.98 28.89
C VAL A 30 -25.21 0.24 28.51
N VAL A 31 -24.45 0.79 29.47
CA VAL A 31 -23.60 1.97 29.21
C VAL A 31 -22.54 1.64 28.17
N VAL A 32 -21.83 0.53 28.30
CA VAL A 32 -20.81 0.11 27.34
C VAL A 32 -21.43 -0.13 25.97
N THR A 33 -22.60 -0.78 25.88
CA THR A 33 -23.29 -1.01 24.59
C THR A 33 -23.66 0.29 23.91
N VAL A 34 -24.22 1.26 24.66
CA VAL A 34 -24.58 2.58 24.12
C VAL A 34 -23.32 3.33 23.67
N LEU A 35 -22.25 3.31 24.47
CA LEU A 35 -20.98 3.96 24.11
C LEU A 35 -20.35 3.31 22.87
N VAL A 36 -20.33 1.99 22.78
CA VAL A 36 -19.81 1.27 21.62
C VAL A 36 -20.64 1.58 20.38
N GLY A 37 -21.98 1.57 20.48
CA GLY A 37 -22.85 1.93 19.36
C GLY A 37 -22.67 3.38 18.90
N ALA A 38 -22.56 4.32 19.84
CA ALA A 38 -22.30 5.72 19.53
C ALA A 38 -20.93 5.92 18.89
N CYS A 39 -19.88 5.32 19.45
CA CYS A 39 -18.54 5.35 18.87
C CYS A 39 -18.50 4.71 17.49
N ALA A 40 -19.16 3.57 17.28
CA ALA A 40 -19.24 2.93 15.98
C ALA A 40 -19.94 3.82 14.95
N ALA A 41 -21.03 4.50 15.32
CA ALA A 41 -21.73 5.40 14.40
C ALA A 41 -20.94 6.68 14.07
N ILE A 42 -20.15 7.20 15.01
CA ILE A 42 -19.35 8.43 14.83
C ILE A 42 -18.04 8.13 14.10
N PHE A 43 -17.42 6.99 14.39
CA PHE A 43 -16.08 6.62 13.97
C PHE A 43 -16.07 5.43 12.99
N SER A 44 -17.18 5.10 12.34
CA SER A 44 -17.20 4.01 11.35
C SER A 44 -16.36 4.35 10.13
N SER A 45 -15.63 3.35 9.62
CA SER A 45 -15.11 3.37 8.26
C SER A 45 -16.24 3.08 7.28
N PRO A 46 -16.31 3.77 6.12
CA PRO A 46 -17.21 3.40 5.04
C PRO A 46 -16.82 2.04 4.47
N ASP A 47 -17.82 1.31 3.96
CA ASP A 47 -17.62 0.07 3.20
C ASP A 47 -17.32 0.44 1.74
N GLU A 48 -16.05 0.77 1.46
CA GLU A 48 -15.59 1.11 0.12
C GLU A 48 -15.37 -0.16 -0.71
N ARG A 49 -15.91 -0.17 -1.93
CA ARG A 49 -15.72 -1.30 -2.85
C ARG A 49 -14.32 -1.28 -3.42
N ALA A 50 -13.76 -2.46 -3.63
CA ALA A 50 -12.50 -2.61 -4.34
C ALA A 50 -12.57 -1.93 -5.72
N ILE A 51 -11.54 -1.17 -6.06
CA ILE A 51 -11.43 -0.52 -7.36
C ILE A 51 -11.13 -1.59 -8.41
N THR A 52 -11.89 -1.56 -9.50
CA THR A 52 -11.74 -2.48 -10.63
C THR A 52 -11.14 -1.78 -11.85
N LEU A 53 -10.53 -2.54 -12.75
CA LEU A 53 -10.06 -2.04 -14.04
C LEU A 53 -11.24 -1.56 -14.89
N GLN A 54 -12.41 -2.19 -14.74
CA GLN A 54 -13.65 -1.69 -15.35
C GLN A 54 -14.03 -0.29 -14.87
N ASP A 55 -13.98 -0.05 -13.56
CA ASP A 55 -14.30 1.26 -13.00
C ASP A 55 -13.29 2.32 -13.48
N TRP A 56 -12.01 1.98 -13.47
CA TRP A 56 -10.95 2.83 -14.01
C TRP A 56 -11.19 3.17 -15.48
N ALA A 57 -11.39 2.17 -16.34
CA ALA A 57 -11.61 2.35 -17.77
C ALA A 57 -12.91 3.13 -18.11
N LYS A 58 -13.92 3.13 -17.23
CA LYS A 58 -15.15 3.91 -17.39
C LYS A 58 -15.02 5.34 -16.87
N LYS A 59 -14.34 5.54 -15.74
CA LYS A 59 -14.24 6.84 -15.06
C LYS A 59 -13.08 7.70 -15.58
N ALA A 60 -11.98 7.08 -15.99
CA ALA A 60 -10.79 7.75 -16.52
C ALA A 60 -10.27 7.03 -17.78
N PRO A 61 -11.04 6.99 -18.89
CA PRO A 61 -10.64 6.28 -20.10
C PRO A 61 -9.36 6.84 -20.74
N ALA A 62 -9.12 8.16 -20.63
CA ALA A 62 -7.92 8.78 -21.16
C ALA A 62 -6.66 8.35 -20.40
N ASP A 63 -6.75 8.25 -19.06
CA ASP A 63 -5.68 7.72 -18.21
C ASP A 63 -5.43 6.25 -18.55
N PHE A 64 -6.48 5.42 -18.64
CA PHE A 64 -6.37 4.01 -19.03
C PHE A 64 -5.64 3.83 -20.38
N VAL A 65 -6.00 4.61 -21.41
CA VAL A 65 -5.35 4.53 -22.73
C VAL A 65 -3.90 5.01 -22.67
N ALA A 66 -3.62 6.09 -21.93
CA ALA A 66 -2.28 6.61 -21.76
C ALA A 66 -1.37 5.59 -21.04
N THR A 67 -1.84 4.97 -19.96
CA THR A 67 -1.12 3.92 -19.23
C THR A 67 -0.91 2.70 -20.11
N THR A 68 -1.95 2.21 -20.80
CA THR A 68 -1.83 1.08 -21.74
C THR A 68 -0.77 1.35 -22.81
N ASN A 69 -0.73 2.57 -23.36
CA ASN A 69 0.31 2.96 -24.31
C ASN A 69 1.69 3.04 -23.65
N GLY A 70 1.75 3.53 -22.40
CA GLY A 70 2.97 3.55 -21.58
C GLY A 70 3.55 2.15 -21.35
N GLU A 71 2.70 1.14 -21.15
CA GLU A 71 3.12 -0.26 -21.04
C GLU A 71 3.76 -0.75 -22.34
N LEU A 72 3.12 -0.47 -23.47
CA LEU A 72 3.63 -0.82 -24.80
C LEU A 72 4.95 -0.10 -25.12
N ALA A 73 5.12 1.13 -24.63
CA ALA A 73 6.34 1.91 -24.76
C ALA A 73 7.44 1.49 -23.76
N GLY A 74 7.12 0.71 -22.72
CA GLY A 74 8.04 0.35 -21.65
C GLY A 74 8.43 1.53 -20.75
N THR A 75 7.50 2.48 -20.54
CA THR A 75 7.76 3.76 -19.84
C THR A 75 7.02 3.91 -18.51
N THR A 76 6.15 2.96 -18.19
CA THR A 76 5.42 2.88 -16.91
C THR A 76 6.35 2.46 -15.77
N ILE A 77 5.87 2.64 -14.54
CA ILE A 77 6.66 2.33 -13.33
C ILE A 77 6.95 0.84 -13.31
N SER A 78 5.94 -0.01 -13.49
CA SER A 78 6.12 -1.47 -13.51
C SER A 78 7.06 -1.93 -14.62
N ALA A 79 7.00 -1.33 -15.82
CA ALA A 79 7.88 -1.69 -16.94
C ALA A 79 9.35 -1.33 -16.69
N SER A 80 9.60 -0.27 -15.92
CA SER A 80 10.96 0.21 -15.60
C SER A 80 11.46 -0.21 -14.21
N TYR A 81 10.63 -0.89 -13.41
CA TYR A 81 10.86 -1.14 -11.98
C TYR A 81 12.14 -1.93 -11.65
N GLY A 82 12.33 -3.09 -12.27
CA GLY A 82 13.36 -4.07 -11.91
C GLY A 82 12.83 -5.25 -11.07
N PRO A 83 13.72 -5.95 -10.35
CA PRO A 83 13.34 -7.10 -9.54
C PRO A 83 12.31 -6.73 -8.45
N PRO A 84 11.34 -7.62 -8.13
CA PRO A 84 11.25 -9.04 -8.52
C PRO A 84 10.59 -9.30 -9.88
N TYR A 85 10.16 -8.26 -10.59
CA TYR A 85 9.29 -8.36 -11.76
C TYR A 85 10.05 -8.46 -13.09
N ASN A 86 11.06 -7.63 -13.27
CA ASN A 86 11.87 -7.59 -14.49
C ASN A 86 13.30 -7.16 -14.18
N SER A 87 14.09 -6.87 -15.21
CA SER A 87 15.50 -6.46 -15.07
C SER A 87 15.77 -5.04 -15.55
N ALA A 88 14.72 -4.21 -15.71
CA ALA A 88 14.85 -2.86 -16.26
C ALA A 88 15.46 -1.86 -15.26
N GLY A 89 15.20 -2.06 -13.97
CA GLY A 89 15.67 -1.20 -12.88
C GLY A 89 16.41 -1.94 -11.77
N GLU A 90 16.76 -1.19 -10.73
CA GLU A 90 17.46 -1.74 -9.55
C GLU A 90 16.49 -2.28 -8.47
N GLY A 91 15.19 -1.95 -8.56
CA GLY A 91 14.22 -2.18 -7.50
C GLY A 91 14.54 -1.40 -6.21
N LEU A 92 13.94 -1.82 -5.10
CA LEU A 92 14.17 -1.22 -3.78
C LEU A 92 15.58 -1.51 -3.26
N GLN A 93 16.20 -0.48 -2.70
CA GLN A 93 17.57 -0.51 -2.18
C GLN A 93 17.74 0.34 -0.91
N ILE A 94 18.68 -0.08 -0.05
CA ILE A 94 19.05 0.65 1.17
C ILE A 94 20.51 1.07 1.04
N GLY A 95 20.74 2.30 0.55
CA GLY A 95 22.08 2.79 0.27
C GLY A 95 22.83 1.85 -0.71
N PRO A 96 23.99 1.27 -0.33
CA PRO A 96 24.72 0.34 -1.18
C PRO A 96 24.10 -1.08 -1.23
N LEU A 97 23.12 -1.39 -0.39
CA LEU A 97 22.50 -2.72 -0.29
C LEU A 97 21.35 -2.85 -1.29
N LYS A 98 21.63 -3.53 -2.41
CA LYS A 98 20.67 -3.76 -3.50
C LYS A 98 19.99 -5.12 -3.37
N ILE A 99 19.31 -5.33 -2.25
CA ILE A 99 18.82 -6.66 -1.83
C ILE A 99 17.85 -7.24 -2.85
N GLN A 100 16.92 -6.44 -3.39
CA GLN A 100 15.99 -6.91 -4.43
C GLN A 100 16.73 -7.30 -5.71
N LYS A 101 17.70 -6.48 -6.15
CA LYS A 101 18.51 -6.81 -7.32
C LYS A 101 19.32 -8.10 -7.15
N TRP A 102 19.87 -8.34 -5.96
CA TRP A 102 20.62 -9.57 -5.67
C TRP A 102 19.72 -10.80 -5.65
N ALA A 103 18.47 -10.68 -5.19
CA ALA A 103 17.49 -11.75 -5.24
C ALA A 103 17.06 -12.08 -6.67
N GLY A 104 17.08 -11.08 -7.58
CA GLY A 104 16.76 -11.26 -8.99
C GLY A 104 15.26 -11.37 -9.27
N VAL A 105 14.92 -11.76 -10.51
CA VAL A 105 13.52 -11.86 -10.96
C VAL A 105 12.90 -13.15 -10.45
N THR A 106 11.94 -13.04 -9.54
CA THR A 106 11.23 -14.18 -8.96
C THR A 106 9.78 -14.30 -9.44
N THR A 107 9.19 -13.20 -9.87
CA THR A 107 7.80 -13.12 -10.31
C THR A 107 7.77 -12.37 -11.64
N PRO A 108 8.18 -13.02 -12.74
CA PRO A 108 8.39 -12.33 -14.00
C PRO A 108 7.09 -11.68 -14.50
N VAL A 109 7.13 -10.38 -14.76
CA VAL A 109 6.04 -9.61 -15.36
C VAL A 109 6.61 -8.79 -16.50
N ASN A 110 6.03 -8.93 -17.69
CA ASN A 110 6.27 -8.09 -18.85
C ASN A 110 4.99 -7.28 -19.10
N PRO A 111 4.91 -6.02 -18.65
CA PRO A 111 3.66 -5.26 -18.70
C PRO A 111 3.04 -5.14 -20.09
N ALA A 112 3.83 -4.86 -21.13
CA ALA A 112 3.35 -4.84 -22.51
C ALA A 112 2.67 -6.16 -22.90
N THR A 113 3.28 -7.29 -22.55
CA THR A 113 2.78 -8.60 -22.92
C THR A 113 1.62 -9.06 -22.03
N ASP A 114 1.79 -8.95 -20.71
CA ASP A 114 0.91 -9.54 -19.71
C ASP A 114 -0.33 -8.68 -19.46
N PHE A 115 -0.22 -7.35 -19.50
CA PHE A 115 -1.35 -6.44 -19.26
C PHE A 115 -2.12 -6.12 -20.54
N VAL A 116 -1.46 -6.16 -21.71
CA VAL A 116 -2.03 -5.70 -22.99
C VAL A 116 -2.18 -6.82 -24.01
N ILE A 117 -1.07 -7.41 -24.47
CA ILE A 117 -1.08 -8.32 -25.63
C ILE A 117 -1.74 -9.67 -25.33
N ASN A 118 -1.52 -10.26 -24.16
CA ASN A 118 -2.10 -11.53 -23.77
C ASN A 118 -3.62 -11.43 -23.54
N PRO A 119 -4.14 -10.44 -22.79
CA PRO A 119 -5.58 -10.26 -22.65
C PRO A 119 -6.29 -10.10 -23.99
N LEU A 120 -5.73 -9.28 -24.89
CA LEU A 120 -6.31 -9.05 -26.21
C LEU A 120 -6.37 -10.28 -27.12
N GLN A 121 -5.56 -11.31 -26.88
CA GLN A 121 -5.68 -12.59 -27.60
C GLN A 121 -6.98 -13.33 -27.27
N LEU A 122 -7.55 -13.07 -26.09
CA LEU A 122 -8.83 -13.63 -25.65
C LEU A 122 -10.02 -12.74 -26.07
N SER A 123 -9.75 -11.61 -26.73
CA SER A 123 -10.80 -10.74 -27.25
C SER A 123 -11.62 -11.46 -28.33
N THR A 124 -12.93 -11.26 -28.30
CA THR A 124 -13.84 -11.71 -29.36
C THR A 124 -13.99 -10.68 -30.48
N ASP A 125 -13.34 -9.52 -30.36
CA ASP A 125 -13.35 -8.47 -31.38
C ASP A 125 -12.48 -8.87 -32.59
N LEU A 126 -13.12 -8.94 -33.75
CA LEU A 126 -12.52 -9.39 -35.01
C LEU A 126 -11.50 -8.40 -35.59
N SER A 127 -11.44 -7.14 -35.12
CA SER A 127 -10.43 -6.18 -35.60
C SER A 127 -9.07 -6.32 -34.89
N ILE A 128 -9.03 -6.97 -33.73
CA ILE A 128 -7.82 -7.09 -32.88
C ILE A 128 -6.76 -8.05 -33.43
N PRO A 129 -7.09 -9.23 -34.01
CA PRO A 129 -6.08 -10.19 -34.48
C PRO A 129 -5.07 -9.60 -35.47
N ALA A 130 -5.50 -8.78 -36.42
CA ALA A 130 -4.61 -8.16 -37.40
C ALA A 130 -3.64 -7.16 -36.75
N SER A 131 -4.13 -6.34 -35.81
CA SER A 131 -3.30 -5.40 -35.05
C SER A 131 -2.27 -6.11 -34.17
N LEU A 132 -2.66 -7.21 -33.50
CA LEU A 132 -1.73 -8.02 -32.71
C LEU A 132 -0.68 -8.72 -33.58
N GLN A 133 -1.04 -9.19 -34.77
CA GLN A 133 -0.07 -9.77 -35.70
C GLN A 133 0.94 -8.72 -36.18
N MET A 134 0.48 -7.52 -36.55
CA MET A 134 1.35 -6.42 -36.94
C MET A 134 2.31 -6.03 -35.82
N TRP A 135 1.83 -5.94 -34.58
CA TRP A 135 2.66 -5.66 -33.41
C TRP A 135 3.72 -6.74 -33.20
N LYS A 136 3.31 -8.02 -33.19
CA LYS A 136 4.21 -9.16 -32.95
C LYS A 136 5.25 -9.37 -34.05
N ALA A 137 4.93 -8.98 -35.29
CA ALA A 137 5.85 -9.08 -36.43
C ALA A 137 6.87 -7.94 -36.49
N ALA A 138 6.60 -6.82 -35.81
CA ALA A 138 7.48 -5.66 -35.78
C ALA A 138 8.69 -5.89 -34.86
N SER A 139 9.79 -5.21 -35.18
CA SER A 139 10.95 -5.13 -34.30
C SER A 139 10.64 -4.32 -33.03
N LEU A 140 11.43 -4.50 -31.97
CA LEU A 140 11.28 -3.73 -30.73
C LEU A 140 11.44 -2.22 -30.96
N GLU A 141 12.30 -1.82 -31.90
CA GLU A 141 12.51 -0.41 -32.28
C GLU A 141 11.25 0.18 -32.94
N GLU A 142 10.60 -0.56 -33.84
CA GLU A 142 9.34 -0.15 -34.46
C GLU A 142 8.21 -0.05 -33.44
N GLN A 143 8.07 -1.07 -32.57
CA GLN A 143 7.09 -1.08 -31.47
C GLN A 143 7.22 0.16 -30.57
N THR A 144 8.45 0.44 -30.14
CA THR A 144 8.77 1.60 -29.28
C THR A 144 8.51 2.92 -30.02
N THR A 145 8.88 3.00 -31.30
CA THR A 145 8.65 4.19 -32.12
C THR A 145 7.16 4.48 -32.28
N TRP A 146 6.36 3.46 -32.57
CA TRP A 146 4.90 3.59 -32.69
C TRP A 146 4.26 4.05 -31.37
N ALA A 147 4.62 3.44 -30.25
CA ALA A 147 4.08 3.79 -28.93
C ALA A 147 4.47 5.21 -28.50
N ASN A 148 5.71 5.64 -28.75
CA ASN A 148 6.19 7.00 -28.46
C ASN A 148 5.54 8.06 -29.35
N ASN A 149 5.35 7.76 -30.63
CA ASN A 149 4.65 8.66 -31.56
C ASN A 149 3.20 8.85 -31.12
N TYR A 150 2.52 7.76 -30.73
CA TYR A 150 1.14 7.84 -30.25
C TYR A 150 1.04 8.56 -28.91
N ALA A 151 1.95 8.30 -27.95
CA ALA A 151 2.04 9.07 -26.69
C ALA A 151 2.15 10.58 -26.96
N SER A 152 3.05 10.95 -27.86
CA SER A 152 3.28 12.35 -28.25
C SER A 152 2.05 12.96 -28.92
N ALA A 153 1.31 12.18 -29.71
CA ALA A 153 0.09 12.63 -30.35
C ALA A 153 -1.05 12.84 -29.34
N ILE A 154 -1.23 11.91 -28.39
CA ILE A 154 -2.19 12.06 -27.28
C ILE A 154 -1.87 13.33 -26.48
N GLY A 155 -0.60 13.53 -26.09
CA GLY A 155 -0.18 14.70 -25.33
C GLY A 155 -0.45 16.02 -26.06
N LYS A 156 -0.26 16.06 -27.39
CA LYS A 156 -0.60 17.25 -28.22
C LYS A 156 -2.10 17.46 -28.39
N ALA A 157 -2.87 16.39 -28.51
CA ALA A 157 -4.31 16.46 -28.69
C ALA A 157 -5.06 16.73 -27.37
N GLY A 158 -4.42 16.44 -26.23
CA GLY A 158 -4.97 16.51 -24.88
C GLY A 158 -5.96 15.38 -24.55
N ASP A 159 -6.27 14.51 -25.51
CA ASP A 159 -7.17 13.36 -25.36
C ASP A 159 -6.94 12.37 -26.52
N TYR A 160 -7.01 11.07 -26.24
CA TYR A 160 -6.82 10.02 -27.25
C TYR A 160 -7.88 10.04 -28.35
N SER A 161 -9.12 10.43 -28.05
CA SER A 161 -10.22 10.53 -29.01
C SER A 161 -10.04 11.67 -30.02
N LYS A 162 -9.15 12.62 -29.73
CA LYS A 162 -8.84 13.78 -30.58
C LYS A 162 -7.60 13.55 -31.45
N VAL A 163 -6.92 12.41 -31.30
CA VAL A 163 -5.75 12.08 -32.10
C VAL A 163 -6.17 11.85 -33.55
N VAL A 164 -5.55 12.59 -34.47
CA VAL A 164 -5.75 12.38 -35.90
C VAL A 164 -5.05 11.08 -36.31
N PRO A 165 -5.73 10.14 -37.00
CA PRO A 165 -5.11 8.90 -37.44
C PRO A 165 -3.85 9.14 -38.28
N ASP A 166 -2.78 8.42 -37.97
CA ASP A 166 -1.49 8.50 -38.66
C ASP A 166 -0.85 7.10 -38.72
N ASN A 167 -0.19 6.79 -39.84
CA ASN A 167 0.48 5.51 -40.04
C ASN A 167 1.70 5.33 -39.12
N SER A 168 2.26 6.43 -38.59
CA SER A 168 3.39 6.44 -37.66
C SER A 168 3.08 5.86 -36.28
N PHE A 169 1.81 5.54 -36.00
CA PHE A 169 1.37 4.88 -34.77
C PHE A 169 1.25 3.35 -34.91
N GLY A 170 1.41 2.80 -36.13
CA GLY A 170 1.23 1.38 -36.39
C GLY A 170 -0.11 0.84 -35.83
N PRO A 171 -0.12 -0.31 -35.16
CA PRO A 171 -1.34 -0.90 -34.59
C PRO A 171 -1.71 -0.37 -33.19
N VAL A 172 -0.92 0.54 -32.60
CA VAL A 172 -1.06 0.96 -31.19
C VAL A 172 -2.43 1.57 -30.86
N PRO A 173 -3.04 2.45 -31.68
CA PRO A 173 -4.37 3.00 -31.40
C PRO A 173 -5.46 1.91 -31.35
N SER A 174 -5.35 0.90 -32.21
CA SER A 174 -6.29 -0.25 -32.23
C SER A 174 -6.11 -1.14 -31.00
N ILE A 175 -4.87 -1.43 -30.62
CA ILE A 175 -4.54 -2.23 -29.43
C ILE A 175 -5.05 -1.55 -28.15
N THR A 176 -4.74 -0.27 -27.97
CA THR A 176 -5.16 0.51 -26.79
C THR A 176 -6.68 0.66 -26.72
N SER A 177 -7.35 0.93 -27.84
CA SER A 177 -8.82 1.03 -27.90
C SER A 177 -9.50 -0.32 -27.64
N GLY A 178 -8.93 -1.41 -28.15
CA GLY A 178 -9.41 -2.77 -27.90
C GLY A 178 -9.33 -3.14 -26.42
N LEU A 179 -8.22 -2.80 -25.76
CA LEU A 179 -8.07 -3.10 -24.33
C LEU A 179 -9.01 -2.25 -23.50
N LEU A 180 -9.19 -0.97 -23.86
CA LEU A 180 -10.17 -0.10 -23.22
C LEU A 180 -11.59 -0.68 -23.32
N ALA A 181 -12.01 -1.14 -24.51
CA ALA A 181 -13.32 -1.76 -24.70
C ALA A 181 -13.49 -3.04 -23.86
N MET A 182 -12.45 -3.88 -23.81
CA MET A 182 -12.42 -5.09 -22.97
C MET A 182 -12.53 -4.76 -21.47
N ALA A 183 -11.81 -3.75 -21.00
CA ALA A 183 -11.84 -3.29 -19.62
C ALA A 183 -13.21 -2.69 -19.26
N GLN A 184 -13.77 -1.83 -20.12
CA GLN A 184 -15.13 -1.29 -19.94
C GLN A 184 -16.19 -2.40 -19.90
N GLY A 185 -15.99 -3.48 -20.65
CA GLY A 185 -16.80 -4.69 -20.61
C GLY A 185 -16.64 -5.54 -19.34
N GLY A 186 -15.65 -5.27 -18.49
CA GLY A 186 -15.34 -6.02 -17.26
C GLY A 186 -14.63 -7.35 -17.48
N GLN A 187 -14.23 -7.65 -18.72
CA GLN A 187 -13.54 -8.90 -19.06
C GLN A 187 -12.09 -8.89 -18.55
N LEU A 188 -11.45 -7.71 -18.55
CA LEU A 188 -10.04 -7.57 -18.22
C LEU A 188 -9.73 -7.92 -16.75
N ASP A 189 -10.60 -7.52 -15.81
CA ASP A 189 -10.46 -7.87 -14.39
C ASP A 189 -10.39 -9.39 -14.19
N GLY A 190 -11.28 -10.14 -14.85
CA GLY A 190 -11.29 -11.59 -14.82
C GLY A 190 -10.05 -12.19 -15.47
N ILE A 191 -9.63 -11.69 -16.63
CA ILE A 191 -8.46 -12.20 -17.34
C ILE A 191 -7.16 -12.02 -16.51
N LEU A 192 -6.95 -10.84 -15.90
CA LEU A 192 -5.74 -10.57 -15.13
C LEU A 192 -5.73 -11.19 -13.73
N THR A 193 -6.88 -11.59 -13.18
CA THR A 193 -6.96 -12.29 -11.88
C THR A 193 -6.97 -13.80 -12.04
N THR A 194 -7.73 -14.35 -12.98
CA THR A 194 -7.94 -15.81 -13.13
C THR A 194 -6.90 -16.51 -13.99
N ALA A 195 -5.86 -15.81 -14.45
CA ALA A 195 -4.82 -16.38 -15.33
C ALA A 195 -4.17 -17.67 -14.77
N VAL A 196 -4.25 -17.91 -13.46
CA VAL A 196 -3.58 -19.03 -12.77
C VAL A 196 -4.53 -19.98 -12.03
N SER A 197 -5.72 -19.53 -11.58
CA SER A 197 -6.63 -20.34 -10.76
C SER A 197 -8.10 -19.86 -10.82
N PRO A 198 -9.11 -20.77 -10.75
CA PRO A 198 -10.53 -20.41 -10.61
C PRO A 198 -10.85 -19.64 -9.32
N PHE A 199 -10.01 -19.78 -8.29
CA PHE A 199 -10.06 -18.99 -7.05
C PHE A 199 -8.76 -18.20 -6.95
N PRO A 200 -8.69 -17.02 -7.57
CA PRO A 200 -7.48 -16.25 -7.60
C PRO A 200 -7.22 -15.62 -6.22
N SER A 201 -6.04 -15.89 -5.68
CA SER A 201 -5.49 -15.21 -4.49
C SER A 201 -4.33 -14.29 -4.85
N ASP A 202 -3.95 -14.25 -6.13
CA ASP A 202 -2.87 -13.43 -6.66
C ASP A 202 -3.47 -12.30 -7.50
N PHE A 203 -3.31 -11.07 -7.01
CA PHE A 203 -3.77 -9.85 -7.66
C PHE A 203 -2.60 -9.00 -8.16
N THR A 204 -1.41 -9.59 -8.28
CA THR A 204 -0.18 -8.86 -8.65
C THR A 204 -0.36 -8.12 -9.98
N MET A 205 -0.84 -8.79 -11.03
CA MET A 205 -1.01 -8.17 -12.36
C MET A 205 -1.99 -6.99 -12.36
N PRO A 206 -3.26 -7.13 -11.90
CA PRO A 206 -4.18 -6.00 -11.91
C PRO A 206 -3.74 -4.86 -10.97
N MET A 207 -3.08 -5.17 -9.85
CA MET A 207 -2.57 -4.14 -8.93
C MET A 207 -1.40 -3.36 -9.53
N LEU A 208 -0.46 -4.02 -10.21
CA LEU A 208 0.62 -3.32 -10.91
C LEU A 208 0.05 -2.42 -12.00
N PHE A 209 -0.85 -2.96 -12.83
CA PHE A 209 -1.39 -2.21 -13.96
C PHE A 209 -2.21 -0.99 -13.54
N ILE A 210 -3.03 -1.09 -12.49
CA ILE A 210 -3.79 0.07 -12.01
C ILE A 210 -2.90 1.10 -11.31
N ALA A 211 -1.80 0.67 -10.67
CA ALA A 211 -0.84 1.55 -10.01
C ALA A 211 0.04 2.33 -11.01
N ASP A 212 0.15 1.88 -12.25
CA ASP A 212 0.86 2.59 -13.32
C ASP A 212 0.06 3.79 -13.90
N GLY A 213 -1.24 3.87 -13.63
CA GLY A 213 -2.09 5.00 -13.98
C GLY A 213 -2.23 6.03 -12.87
N THR A 214 -2.73 7.24 -13.19
CA THR A 214 -2.94 8.26 -12.15
C THR A 214 -4.24 8.07 -11.40
N TYR A 215 -5.22 7.36 -11.98
CA TYR A 215 -6.54 7.22 -11.37
C TYR A 215 -6.51 6.63 -9.95
N PHE A 216 -5.69 5.61 -9.70
CA PHE A 216 -5.57 5.01 -8.36
C PHE A 216 -4.88 5.95 -7.38
N ASP A 217 -3.83 6.64 -7.82
CA ASP A 217 -3.11 7.63 -7.03
C ASP A 217 -3.99 8.83 -6.66
N ASP A 218 -4.74 9.36 -7.63
CA ASP A 218 -5.67 10.49 -7.44
C ASP A 218 -6.77 10.17 -6.42
N LEU A 219 -7.27 8.93 -6.42
CA LEU A 219 -8.23 8.45 -5.41
C LEU A 219 -7.59 8.39 -4.02
N GLY A 220 -6.36 7.88 -3.93
CA GLY A 220 -5.59 7.87 -2.68
C GLY A 220 -5.37 9.28 -2.14
N ALA A 221 -4.97 10.23 -3.01
CA ALA A 221 -4.78 11.63 -2.65
C ALA A 221 -6.07 12.28 -2.11
N ALA A 222 -7.20 12.02 -2.78
CA ALA A 222 -8.51 12.52 -2.38
C ALA A 222 -8.99 11.98 -1.03
N GLN A 223 -8.51 10.80 -0.64
CA GLN A 223 -8.81 10.14 0.63
C GLN A 223 -7.73 10.36 1.70
N HIS A 224 -6.75 11.23 1.44
CA HIS A 224 -5.63 11.51 2.34
C HIS A 224 -4.76 10.29 2.65
N LEU A 225 -4.58 9.39 1.67
CA LEU A 225 -3.86 8.13 1.82
C LEU A 225 -2.40 8.19 1.36
N HIS A 226 -1.91 9.36 0.93
CA HIS A 226 -0.49 9.51 0.59
C HIS A 226 0.41 9.57 1.83
N GLY A 227 1.68 9.20 1.67
CA GLY A 227 2.65 9.15 2.77
C GLY A 227 2.84 10.50 3.49
N ASP A 228 2.89 11.61 2.74
CA ASP A 228 2.99 12.98 3.26
C ASP A 228 1.69 13.47 3.91
N GLN A 229 0.57 12.78 3.68
CA GLN A 229 -0.73 13.05 4.28
C GLN A 229 -1.00 12.21 5.53
N TRP A 230 0.01 11.49 6.04
CA TRP A 230 -0.15 10.47 7.09
C TRP A 230 -1.01 9.27 6.66
N GLY A 231 -1.02 8.97 5.37
CA GLY A 231 -1.88 7.98 4.74
C GLY A 231 -1.79 6.57 5.31
N MET A 232 -0.60 6.14 5.76
CA MET A 232 -0.42 4.85 6.42
C MET A 232 -1.18 4.74 7.76
N MET A 233 -1.56 5.86 8.37
CA MET A 233 -2.46 5.87 9.51
C MET A 233 -3.90 6.11 9.10
N ASN A 234 -4.12 6.93 8.08
CA ASN A 234 -5.46 7.31 7.68
C ASN A 234 -6.20 6.10 7.14
N GLU A 235 -7.50 6.11 7.37
CA GLU A 235 -8.44 5.19 6.79
C GLU A 235 -9.47 6.04 6.06
N THR A 236 -10.19 5.43 5.12
CA THR A 236 -11.29 6.16 4.46
C THR A 236 -12.34 6.61 5.49
N GLY A 237 -12.93 7.79 5.28
CA GLY A 237 -13.97 8.34 6.15
C GLY A 237 -13.48 8.92 7.49
N SER A 238 -14.22 8.68 8.57
CA SER A 238 -14.03 9.33 9.88
C SER A 238 -13.40 8.42 10.95
N TYR A 239 -12.80 7.29 10.53
CA TYR A 239 -12.18 6.36 11.45
C TYR A 239 -10.91 6.97 12.07
N PRO A 240 -10.75 6.93 13.40
CA PRO A 240 -9.53 7.40 14.06
C PRO A 240 -8.41 6.44 13.64
N GLY A 241 -7.59 6.89 12.71
CA GLY A 241 -6.52 6.13 12.09
C GLY A 241 -5.61 5.35 13.06
N GLN A 242 -4.79 4.48 12.49
CA GLN A 242 -4.02 3.48 13.24
C GLN A 242 -2.90 4.11 14.08
N SER A 243 -3.19 4.47 15.34
CA SER A 243 -2.28 5.29 16.14
C SER A 243 -0.94 4.64 16.48
N TRP A 244 -0.87 3.31 16.43
CA TRP A 244 0.38 2.58 16.64
C TRP A 244 1.38 2.76 15.47
N LEU A 245 0.94 3.23 14.30
CA LEU A 245 1.78 3.53 13.15
C LEU A 245 2.32 4.96 13.14
N TRP A 246 2.06 5.76 14.19
CA TRP A 246 2.52 7.16 14.29
C TRP A 246 4.04 7.28 14.10
N LEU A 247 4.80 6.40 14.75
CA LEU A 247 6.26 6.45 14.66
C LEU A 247 6.75 6.22 13.22
N PHE A 248 6.17 5.24 12.52
CA PHE A 248 6.50 4.94 11.13
C PHE A 248 6.08 6.08 10.21
N SER A 249 4.84 6.53 10.32
CA SER A 249 4.26 7.57 9.46
C SER A 249 4.93 8.93 9.63
N SER A 250 5.39 9.23 10.85
CA SER A 250 6.12 10.47 11.15
C SER A 250 7.42 10.56 10.36
N MET A 251 8.05 9.43 10.01
CA MET A 251 9.32 9.43 9.27
C MET A 251 9.16 9.97 7.85
N TYR A 252 8.00 9.78 7.21
CA TYR A 252 7.70 10.34 5.89
C TYR A 252 7.57 11.88 5.87
N GLN A 253 7.52 12.52 7.04
CA GLN A 253 7.27 13.97 7.14
C GLN A 253 8.54 14.81 7.06
N PHE A 254 9.73 14.21 7.16
CA PHE A 254 11.00 14.92 7.21
C PHE A 254 12.08 14.31 6.31
N GLU A 255 13.07 15.13 5.96
CA GLU A 255 14.19 14.71 5.13
C GLU A 255 15.15 13.76 5.87
N PRO A 256 15.75 12.76 5.20
CA PRO A 256 15.72 12.53 3.75
C PRO A 256 14.57 11.62 3.26
N PHE A 257 13.72 11.10 4.15
CA PHE A 257 12.72 10.10 3.78
C PHE A 257 11.60 10.69 2.92
N LYS A 258 11.22 11.94 3.19
CA LYS A 258 10.17 12.64 2.46
C LYS A 258 10.41 12.69 0.94
N SER A 259 11.66 12.90 0.51
CA SER A 259 12.01 13.00 -0.91
C SER A 259 12.58 11.69 -1.51
N SER A 260 12.53 10.58 -0.77
CA SER A 260 13.22 9.35 -1.14
C SER A 260 12.28 8.37 -1.84
N GLU A 261 12.62 7.94 -3.06
CA GLU A 261 11.95 6.82 -3.75
C GLU A 261 12.13 5.47 -3.03
N ASN A 262 13.03 5.42 -2.04
CA ASN A 262 13.30 4.25 -1.21
C ASN A 262 12.93 4.51 0.27
N ALA A 263 11.92 5.37 0.52
CA ALA A 263 11.52 5.73 1.88
C ALA A 263 11.19 4.50 2.72
N ASP A 264 10.35 3.59 2.22
CA ASP A 264 9.88 2.39 2.91
C ASP A 264 11.03 1.50 3.45
N PRO A 265 11.97 1.01 2.60
CA PRO A 265 13.06 0.17 3.09
C PRO A 265 14.04 0.93 3.99
N GLN A 266 14.20 2.25 3.81
CA GLN A 266 15.05 3.07 4.68
C GLN A 266 14.44 3.25 6.07
N ILE A 267 13.14 3.56 6.14
CA ILE A 267 12.39 3.69 7.40
C ILE A 267 12.39 2.35 8.14
N PHE A 268 12.15 1.25 7.42
CA PHE A 268 12.25 -0.09 7.99
C PHE A 268 13.62 -0.36 8.59
N ALA A 269 14.71 -0.01 7.89
CA ALA A 269 16.07 -0.19 8.40
C ALA A 269 16.32 0.61 9.68
N VAL A 270 15.87 1.87 9.73
CA VAL A 270 15.98 2.71 10.94
C VAL A 270 15.22 2.09 12.10
N LEU A 271 13.98 1.65 11.88
CA LEU A 271 13.16 1.07 12.92
C LEU A 271 13.73 -0.27 13.41
N MET A 272 14.27 -1.10 12.52
CA MET A 272 14.99 -2.31 12.89
C MET A 272 16.21 -1.98 13.77
N LEU A 273 16.99 -0.95 13.43
CA LEU A 273 18.12 -0.50 14.26
C LEU A 273 17.66 0.00 15.63
N LEU A 274 16.56 0.76 15.71
CA LEU A 274 15.98 1.21 16.98
C LEU A 274 15.47 0.04 17.83
N THR A 275 14.80 -0.94 17.22
CA THR A 275 14.36 -2.16 17.90
C THR A 275 15.53 -2.96 18.44
N LEU A 276 16.59 -3.16 17.65
CA LEU A 276 17.81 -3.80 18.11
C LEU A 276 18.45 -3.02 19.26
N GLY A 277 18.53 -1.69 19.14
CA GLY A 277 19.00 -0.80 20.20
C GLY A 277 18.20 -0.97 21.50
N PHE A 278 16.87 -1.09 21.41
CA PHE A 278 16.00 -1.33 22.55
C PHE A 278 16.23 -2.70 23.21
N ILE A 279 16.38 -3.76 22.39
CA ILE A 279 16.70 -5.12 22.88
C ILE A 279 18.05 -5.12 23.61
N PHE A 280 19.05 -4.42 23.08
CA PHE A 280 20.38 -4.34 23.69
C PHE A 280 20.51 -3.28 24.78
N LEU A 281 19.48 -2.47 25.03
CA LEU A 281 19.47 -1.38 26.01
C LEU A 281 19.93 -1.81 27.42
N PRO A 282 19.55 -2.98 27.97
CA PRO A 282 20.05 -3.44 29.27
C PRO A 282 21.56 -3.74 29.29
N LYS A 283 22.15 -4.00 28.13
CA LYS A 283 23.57 -4.35 27.95
C LYS A 283 24.44 -3.14 27.66
N ILE A 284 23.87 -2.00 27.26
CA ILE A 284 24.63 -0.77 27.00
C ILE A 284 25.02 -0.13 28.34
N PRO A 285 26.33 -0.06 28.68
CA PRO A 285 26.79 0.62 29.88
C PRO A 285 26.37 2.09 29.83
N LEU A 286 26.07 2.69 30.99
CA LEU A 286 25.46 4.03 31.16
C LEU A 286 23.93 4.04 30.96
N ILE A 287 23.41 3.54 29.84
CA ILE A 287 21.96 3.54 29.57
C ILE A 287 21.22 2.58 30.51
N ASN A 288 21.80 1.44 30.84
CA ASN A 288 21.22 0.53 31.83
C ASN A 288 21.17 1.10 33.27
N ARG A 289 21.89 2.21 33.54
CA ARG A 289 21.89 2.91 34.83
C ARG A 289 20.95 4.12 34.85
N LEU A 290 20.46 4.56 33.69
CA LEU A 290 19.56 5.72 33.55
C LEU A 290 18.34 5.65 34.49
N PRO A 291 17.65 4.51 34.66
CA PRO A 291 16.53 4.40 35.61
C PRO A 291 16.93 4.66 37.08
N ARG A 292 18.20 4.47 37.44
CA ARG A 292 18.74 4.78 38.77
C ARG A 292 19.20 6.23 38.90
N LEU A 293 19.70 6.82 37.81
CA LEU A 293 20.15 8.21 37.75
C LEU A 293 18.99 9.21 37.74
N ILE A 294 17.92 8.88 37.00
CA ILE A 294 16.68 9.65 36.96
C ILE A 294 15.59 8.76 37.56
N PRO A 295 15.35 8.83 38.88
CA PRO A 295 14.53 7.86 39.58
C PRO A 295 13.03 8.14 39.42
N PHE A 296 12.54 8.18 38.17
CA PHE A 296 11.11 8.32 37.86
C PHE A 296 10.29 7.20 38.50
N HIS A 297 10.90 6.03 38.69
CA HIS A 297 10.31 4.93 39.45
C HIS A 297 9.98 5.31 40.91
N ARG A 298 10.72 6.23 41.55
CA ARG A 298 10.39 6.72 42.90
C ARG A 298 9.16 7.62 42.93
N LEU A 299 8.82 8.27 41.81
CA LEU A 299 7.58 9.04 41.68
C LEU A 299 6.37 8.10 41.54
N ILE A 300 6.48 7.08 40.69
CA ILE A 300 5.43 6.07 40.49
C ILE A 300 5.20 5.28 41.79
N TRP A 301 6.27 4.85 42.45
CA TRP A 301 6.24 4.04 43.67
C TRP A 301 6.44 4.86 44.94
N ARG A 302 6.08 6.16 44.93
CA ARG A 302 6.38 7.11 46.01
C ARG A 302 5.89 6.67 47.38
N ARG A 303 4.82 5.86 47.45
CA ARG A 303 4.28 5.33 48.69
C ARG A 303 5.16 4.21 49.26
N TYR A 304 5.54 3.26 48.41
CA TYR A 304 6.47 2.18 48.75
C TYR A 304 7.83 2.69 49.22
N TYR A 305 8.41 3.69 48.54
CA TYR A 305 9.68 4.28 48.95
C TYR A 305 9.60 5.06 50.27
N ARG A 306 8.46 5.72 50.55
CA ARG A 306 8.21 6.38 51.84
C ARG A 306 8.04 5.41 52.99
N GLU A 307 7.31 4.32 52.77
CA GLU A 307 7.01 3.33 53.81
C GLU A 307 8.24 2.47 54.16
N ASN A 308 9.18 2.30 53.23
CA ASN A 308 10.40 1.51 53.43
C ASN A 308 11.67 2.35 53.68
N ASN A 309 11.58 3.68 53.82
CA ASN A 309 12.73 4.59 54.03
C ASN A 309 13.87 4.43 52.98
N LEU A 310 13.52 4.36 51.68
CA LEU A 310 14.47 4.16 50.56
C LEU A 310 14.50 5.34 49.56
#